data_AF-A0A0F9TN47-F1
#
_entry.id   AF-A0A0F9TN47-F1
#
_cell.length_a   1.000
_cell.length_b   1.000
_cell.length_c   1.000
_cell.angle_alpha   90.00
_cell.angle_beta   90.00
_cell.angle_gamma   90.00
#
_symmetry.space_group_name_H-M   'P 1'
#
loop_
_entity.id
_entity.type
_entity.pdbx_description
1 polymer ?
#
loop_
_entity_poly.entity_id
_entity_poly.type
_entity_poly.pdbx_seq_one_letter_code
_entity_poly.pdbx_strand_id
1 'polypeptide(L)'
;MKRSEYIETREGKRLEKTKRFIKNVWLDINQEPGTKKNLSIEDKRFFRSEVKKKLKEGGKRAFRSDIILEIQFFTSQDHPPPIRTLTKNYLDLLHKPMPDVDALEKILFNDDDQIKLLISNYHFDFFQDSVPKIRIRAYRYSLFKKDIELADQLSHDFEFDEGIGSRLRNDYDNRYDAYVDHLNDKKWMLENGMNESFYQTKRYQLQSLQESYLKSHAITYKDLLYIFQSSFKKNKIYKNDPEFKKIWKALKDLTTLSFNTIALGGAPIASGESKVFKENLGVKLNEFKSKHKILFPLLYPIGITVFYTPPARNAQDLDNLARLIIPLIIDIFNPPSSTNTSQAIADVFPQLKIEEYGKQKLPKNAITNYQIVNRPRNNDSPQVGEIDLFISDGMNFHYNLWNQIDSVNEYIE
;
A
#
# COMPACT_ATOMS: atom_id res chain seq x y z
N MET A 1 -2.24 3.37 -42.92
CA MET A 1 -2.55 3.93 -41.59
C MET A 1 -1.36 4.71 -41.08
N LYS A 2 -1.54 5.97 -40.65
CA LYS A 2 -0.46 6.78 -40.07
C LYS A 2 -0.05 6.20 -38.71
N ARG A 3 1.21 6.40 -38.30
CA ARG A 3 1.69 5.95 -36.98
C ARG A 3 0.83 6.48 -35.83
N SER A 4 0.33 7.71 -35.94
CA SER A 4 -0.58 8.32 -34.96
C SER A 4 -1.91 7.61 -34.86
N GLU A 5 -2.45 7.10 -35.98
CA GLU A 5 -3.70 6.34 -36.01
C GLU A 5 -3.48 4.92 -35.47
N TYR A 6 -2.35 4.28 -35.82
CA TYR A 6 -2.03 2.94 -35.33
C TYR A 6 -1.88 2.88 -33.82
N ILE A 7 -1.23 3.87 -33.20
CA ILE A 7 -1.00 3.86 -31.73
C ILE A 7 -2.32 3.94 -30.95
N GLU A 8 -3.39 4.46 -31.53
CA GLU A 8 -4.71 4.52 -30.90
C GLU A 8 -5.52 3.21 -31.06
N THR A 9 -5.10 2.30 -31.94
CA THR A 9 -5.73 0.96 -32.03
C THR A 9 -5.35 0.09 -30.83
N ARG A 10 -6.13 -0.96 -30.55
CA ARG A 10 -5.83 -1.92 -29.48
C ARG A 10 -4.43 -2.53 -29.64
N GLU A 11 -4.05 -2.92 -30.86
CA GLU A 11 -2.72 -3.45 -31.16
C GLU A 11 -1.60 -2.44 -30.91
N GLY A 12 -1.79 -1.18 -31.34
CA GLY A 12 -0.81 -0.12 -31.11
C GLY A 12 -0.63 0.19 -29.63
N LYS A 13 -1.73 0.27 -28.88
CA LYS A 13 -1.71 0.46 -27.42
C LYS A 13 -1.05 -0.73 -26.71
N ARG A 14 -1.33 -1.98 -27.12
CA ARG A 14 -0.66 -3.20 -26.62
C ARG A 14 0.85 -3.14 -26.88
N LEU A 15 1.27 -2.82 -28.11
CA LEU A 15 2.68 -2.69 -28.45
C LEU A 15 3.38 -1.62 -27.60
N GLU A 16 2.75 -0.46 -27.39
CA GLU A 16 3.28 0.59 -26.54
C GLU A 16 3.32 0.20 -25.06
N LYS A 17 2.34 -0.58 -24.56
CA LYS A 17 2.38 -1.20 -23.22
C LYS A 17 3.56 -2.16 -23.11
N THR A 18 3.75 -3.08 -24.06
CA THR A 18 4.87 -4.03 -24.05
C THR A 18 6.23 -3.31 -24.06
N LYS A 19 6.41 -2.30 -24.93
CA LYS A 19 7.63 -1.45 -24.96
C LYS A 19 7.89 -0.72 -23.64
N ARG A 20 6.83 -0.39 -22.91
CA ARG A 20 6.88 0.23 -21.59
C ARG A 20 7.22 -0.81 -20.52
N PHE A 21 6.60 -1.99 -20.56
CA PHE A 21 6.79 -3.08 -19.61
C PHE A 21 8.24 -3.58 -19.57
N ILE A 22 8.90 -3.75 -20.73
CA ILE A 22 10.31 -4.19 -20.78
C ILE A 22 11.31 -3.21 -20.13
N LYS A 23 10.86 -1.98 -19.81
CA LYS A 23 11.67 -0.97 -19.12
C LYS A 23 11.58 -1.10 -17.60
N ASN A 24 10.71 -1.96 -17.07
CA ASN A 24 10.70 -2.32 -15.67
C ASN A 24 12.03 -2.94 -15.26
N VAL A 25 12.44 -2.65 -14.02
CA VAL A 25 13.50 -3.36 -13.32
C VAL A 25 12.82 -4.31 -12.35
N TRP A 26 13.17 -5.58 -12.43
CA TRP A 26 12.71 -6.64 -11.53
C TRP A 26 13.95 -7.34 -10.98
N LEU A 27 14.10 -7.36 -9.66
CA LEU A 27 15.24 -7.94 -8.98
C LEU A 27 14.72 -8.87 -7.88
N ASP A 28 15.14 -10.13 -7.92
CA ASP A 28 14.92 -11.09 -6.84
C ASP A 28 16.27 -11.41 -6.20
N ILE A 29 16.43 -11.08 -4.92
CA ILE A 29 17.65 -11.30 -4.14
C ILE A 29 17.33 -12.32 -3.05
N ASN A 30 17.94 -13.51 -3.14
CA ASN A 30 17.76 -14.59 -2.17
C ASN A 30 18.57 -14.30 -0.91
N GLN A 31 17.99 -13.53 0.00
CA GLN A 31 18.54 -13.15 1.29
C GLN A 31 17.40 -12.91 2.26
N GLU A 32 17.59 -13.30 3.52
CA GLU A 32 16.64 -12.99 4.59
C GLU A 32 16.57 -11.47 4.82
N PRO A 33 15.37 -10.86 4.79
CA PRO A 33 15.21 -9.45 5.08
C PRO A 33 15.73 -9.07 6.48
N GLY A 34 16.64 -8.10 6.55
CA GLY A 34 17.25 -7.68 7.81
C GLY A 34 17.25 -6.17 8.03
N THR A 35 17.32 -5.77 9.31
CA THR A 35 17.51 -4.36 9.68
C THR A 35 18.99 -3.97 9.61
N LYS A 36 19.29 -2.66 9.67
CA LYS A 36 20.65 -2.14 9.73
C LYS A 36 21.53 -2.81 10.81
N LYS A 37 20.93 -3.14 11.96
CA LYS A 37 21.61 -3.75 13.11
C LYS A 37 21.84 -5.26 12.94
N ASN A 38 20.96 -5.95 12.23
CA ASN A 38 21.00 -7.40 12.10
C ASN A 38 21.73 -7.87 10.84
N LEU A 39 21.85 -7.03 9.81
CA LEU A 39 22.64 -7.35 8.63
C LEU A 39 24.13 -7.12 8.88
N SER A 40 24.93 -8.18 8.69
CA SER A 40 26.39 -8.11 8.68
C SER A 40 26.91 -7.24 7.53
N ILE A 41 28.20 -6.93 7.53
CA ILE A 41 28.83 -6.18 6.43
C ILE A 41 28.81 -7.03 5.15
N GLU A 42 29.04 -8.33 5.30
CA GLU A 42 29.01 -9.34 4.25
C GLU A 42 27.62 -9.42 3.61
N ASP A 43 26.56 -9.42 4.42
CA ASP A 43 25.17 -9.42 3.95
C ASP A 43 24.84 -8.16 3.14
N LYS A 44 25.28 -7.00 3.62
CA LYS A 44 25.07 -5.71 2.92
C LYS A 44 25.81 -5.71 1.59
N ARG A 45 27.06 -6.19 1.58
CA ARG A 45 27.89 -6.32 0.37
C ARG A 45 27.27 -7.29 -0.63
N PHE A 46 26.81 -8.46 -0.16
CA PHE A 46 26.10 -9.44 -0.96
C PHE A 46 24.88 -8.81 -1.65
N PHE A 47 23.98 -8.20 -0.88
CA PHE A 47 22.79 -7.54 -1.42
C PHE A 47 23.14 -6.52 -2.52
N ARG A 48 24.07 -5.61 -2.21
CA ARG A 48 24.45 -4.51 -3.13
C ARG A 48 25.11 -5.04 -4.40
N SER A 49 25.98 -6.04 -4.27
CA SER A 49 26.63 -6.69 -5.42
C SER A 49 25.63 -7.45 -6.30
N GLU A 50 24.67 -8.16 -5.72
CA GLU A 50 23.63 -8.89 -6.46
C GLU A 50 22.68 -7.93 -7.20
N VAL A 51 22.27 -6.83 -6.57
CA VAL A 51 21.52 -5.77 -7.26
C VAL A 51 22.32 -5.24 -8.46
N LYS A 52 23.59 -4.90 -8.26
CA LYS A 52 24.45 -4.37 -9.33
C LYS A 52 24.63 -5.35 -10.48
N LYS A 53 24.85 -6.64 -10.16
CA LYS A 53 25.00 -7.73 -11.11
C LYS A 53 23.73 -7.91 -11.94
N LYS A 54 22.57 -8.05 -11.30
CA LYS A 54 21.27 -8.22 -11.98
C LYS A 54 20.91 -7.02 -12.87
N LEU A 55 21.23 -5.79 -12.44
CA LEU A 55 21.09 -4.61 -13.29
C LEU A 55 21.98 -4.71 -14.54
N LYS A 56 23.24 -5.12 -14.39
CA LYS A 56 24.18 -5.30 -15.51
C LYS A 56 23.71 -6.38 -16.49
N GLU A 57 23.28 -7.53 -15.97
CA GLU A 57 22.73 -8.65 -16.75
C GLU A 57 21.49 -8.22 -17.55
N GLY A 58 20.61 -7.42 -16.94
CA GLY A 58 19.43 -6.86 -17.61
C GLY A 58 19.72 -5.66 -18.55
N GLY A 59 20.98 -5.28 -18.73
CA GLY A 59 21.38 -4.09 -19.51
C GLY A 59 20.82 -2.78 -18.94
N LYS A 60 20.52 -2.74 -17.64
CA LYS A 60 19.93 -1.61 -16.92
C LYS A 60 21.00 -0.77 -16.24
N ARG A 61 20.69 0.49 -16.04
CA ARG A 61 21.51 1.47 -15.29
C ARG A 61 20.64 2.08 -14.21
N ALA A 62 21.29 2.70 -13.23
CA ALA A 62 20.61 3.48 -12.21
C ALA A 62 19.68 4.53 -12.84
N PHE A 63 18.51 4.71 -12.22
CA PHE A 63 17.54 5.69 -12.65
C PHE A 63 18.02 7.10 -12.33
N ARG A 64 17.99 7.98 -13.34
CA ARG A 64 18.29 9.41 -13.21
C ARG A 64 17.05 10.31 -13.15
N SER A 65 15.87 9.71 -13.24
CA SER A 65 14.59 10.39 -13.23
C SER A 65 13.73 9.86 -12.10
N ASP A 66 12.62 10.52 -11.83
CA ASP A 66 11.59 10.05 -10.92
C ASP A 66 11.18 8.60 -11.21
N ILE A 67 11.00 7.83 -10.13
CA ILE A 67 10.62 6.43 -10.14
C ILE A 67 9.41 6.15 -9.27
N ILE A 68 8.78 5.02 -9.55
CA ILE A 68 7.98 4.28 -8.58
C ILE A 68 8.81 3.06 -8.15
N LEU A 69 8.69 2.69 -6.89
CA LEU A 69 9.48 1.63 -6.26
C LEU A 69 8.59 0.79 -5.37
N GLU A 70 8.63 -0.52 -5.60
CA GLU A 70 8.03 -1.53 -4.74
C GLU A 70 9.13 -2.43 -4.16
N ILE A 71 9.07 -2.67 -2.86
CA ILE A 71 9.91 -3.64 -2.15
C ILE A 71 9.03 -4.67 -1.46
N GLN A 72 9.18 -5.92 -1.85
CA GLN A 72 8.50 -7.07 -1.28
C GLN A 72 9.47 -7.86 -0.42
N PHE A 73 9.12 -8.08 0.84
CA PHE A 73 9.91 -8.82 1.82
C PHE A 73 9.28 -10.18 2.06
N PHE A 74 9.97 -11.24 1.62
CA PHE A 74 9.64 -12.62 1.93
C PHE A 74 10.59 -13.05 3.05
N THR A 75 10.04 -13.37 4.21
CA THR A 75 10.81 -13.62 5.43
C THR A 75 10.42 -14.97 6.02
N SER A 76 11.40 -15.71 6.54
CA SER A 76 11.15 -16.93 7.32
C SER A 76 11.04 -16.66 8.82
N GLN A 77 11.32 -15.43 9.27
CA GLN A 77 11.37 -15.09 10.69
C GLN A 77 9.97 -14.98 11.28
N ASP A 78 9.80 -15.52 12.48
CA ASP A 78 8.69 -15.15 13.34
C ASP A 78 8.88 -13.73 13.87
N HIS A 79 7.80 -12.96 13.89
CA HIS A 79 7.81 -11.56 14.32
C HIS A 79 8.88 -10.74 13.59
N PRO A 80 8.79 -10.64 12.24
CA PRO A 80 9.79 -9.90 11.50
C PRO A 80 9.83 -8.44 11.95
N PRO A 81 10.95 -7.73 11.72
CA PRO A 81 11.09 -6.33 12.09
C PRO A 81 9.94 -5.46 11.55
N PRO A 82 9.71 -4.24 12.05
CA PRO A 82 8.67 -3.40 11.45
C PRO A 82 8.99 -3.06 9.98
N ILE A 83 8.00 -3.20 9.10
CA ILE A 83 8.19 -3.06 7.63
C ILE A 83 8.89 -1.76 7.25
N ARG A 84 8.48 -0.63 7.84
CA ARG A 84 9.10 0.69 7.62
C ARG A 84 10.60 0.73 7.90
N THR A 85 11.06 -0.04 8.88
CA THR A 85 12.48 -0.13 9.28
C THR A 85 13.25 -0.93 8.24
N LEU A 86 12.67 -2.01 7.71
CA LEU A 86 13.24 -2.73 6.59
C LEU A 86 13.30 -1.84 5.35
N THR A 87 12.19 -1.23 4.95
CA THR A 87 12.15 -0.37 3.76
C THR A 87 13.23 0.69 3.83
N LYS A 88 13.36 1.44 4.94
CA LYS A 88 14.39 2.47 5.07
C LYS A 88 15.80 1.91 4.89
N ASN A 89 16.08 0.77 5.52
CA ASN A 89 17.38 0.14 5.45
C ASN A 89 17.72 -0.29 4.01
N TYR A 90 16.77 -0.90 3.30
CA TYR A 90 16.98 -1.32 1.92
C TYR A 90 17.02 -0.15 0.93
N LEU A 91 16.28 0.94 1.17
CA LEU A 91 16.45 2.19 0.40
C LEU A 91 17.88 2.74 0.53
N ASP A 92 18.40 2.81 1.76
CA ASP A 92 19.78 3.23 2.02
C ASP A 92 20.78 2.34 1.25
N LEU A 93 20.58 1.01 1.26
CA LEU A 93 21.43 0.07 0.52
C LEU A 93 21.39 0.27 -1.00
N LEU A 94 20.31 0.81 -1.56
CA LEU A 94 20.12 0.95 -3.00
C LEU A 94 20.74 2.22 -3.61
N HIS A 95 21.02 3.24 -2.81
CA HIS A 95 21.58 4.51 -3.32
C HIS A 95 22.75 5.08 -2.54
N LYS A 96 22.81 4.91 -1.20
CA LYS A 96 23.84 5.57 -0.39
C LYS A 96 25.23 4.98 -0.61
N PRO A 97 26.28 5.82 -0.59
CA PRO A 97 27.64 5.34 -0.47
C PRO A 97 27.83 4.68 0.90
N MET A 98 28.50 3.53 0.93
CA MET A 98 28.81 2.81 2.17
C MET A 98 30.26 2.32 2.13
N PRO A 99 31.26 3.20 2.35
CA PRO A 99 32.68 2.88 2.16
C PRO A 99 33.16 1.67 2.96
N ASP A 100 32.59 1.43 4.14
CA ASP A 100 32.91 0.28 4.99
C ASP A 100 32.39 -1.06 4.42
N VAL A 101 31.46 -1.00 3.45
CA VAL A 101 30.84 -2.18 2.82
C VAL A 101 31.46 -2.43 1.45
N ASP A 102 31.42 -1.43 0.56
CA ASP A 102 31.93 -1.48 -0.81
C ASP A 102 32.12 -0.06 -1.40
N ALA A 103 32.67 0.01 -2.62
CA ALA A 103 32.84 1.26 -3.37
C ALA A 103 31.63 1.65 -4.23
N LEU A 104 30.49 0.94 -4.10
CA LEU A 104 29.31 1.22 -4.92
C LEU A 104 28.59 2.48 -4.40
N GLU A 105 27.96 3.19 -5.31
CA GLU A 105 27.03 4.27 -4.99
C GLU A 105 25.94 4.29 -6.06
N LYS A 106 24.78 4.88 -5.72
CA LYS A 106 23.70 5.17 -6.67
C LYS A 106 23.35 3.94 -7.52
N ILE A 107 23.08 2.80 -6.86
CA ILE A 107 23.02 1.50 -7.51
C ILE A 107 21.75 1.40 -8.37
N LEU A 108 20.59 1.62 -7.75
CA LEU A 108 19.30 1.58 -8.43
C LEU A 108 18.81 2.98 -8.81
N PHE A 109 19.00 3.96 -7.94
CA PHE A 109 18.65 5.38 -8.14
C PHE A 109 19.69 6.24 -7.43
N ASN A 110 19.69 7.55 -7.69
CA ASN A 110 20.70 8.47 -7.15
C ASN A 110 20.32 8.99 -5.76
N ASP A 111 19.06 9.30 -5.53
CA ASP A 111 18.54 9.92 -4.31
C ASP A 111 17.11 9.44 -4.00
N ASP A 112 16.77 9.37 -2.71
CA ASP A 112 15.45 8.95 -2.20
C ASP A 112 14.34 9.90 -2.68
N ASP A 113 14.67 11.17 -2.97
CA ASP A 113 13.75 12.18 -3.49
C ASP A 113 13.13 11.80 -4.86
N GLN A 114 13.79 10.92 -5.62
CA GLN A 114 13.32 10.44 -6.92
C GLN A 114 12.09 9.53 -6.78
N ILE A 115 11.83 8.98 -5.60
CA ILE A 115 10.72 8.04 -5.38
C ILE A 115 9.42 8.84 -5.26
N LYS A 116 8.54 8.70 -6.26
CA LYS A 116 7.21 9.35 -6.29
C LYS A 116 6.06 8.41 -5.93
N LEU A 117 6.34 7.11 -5.83
CA LEU A 117 5.45 6.11 -5.27
C LEU A 117 6.34 5.06 -4.60
N LEU A 118 6.19 4.91 -3.29
CA LEU A 118 6.87 3.88 -2.51
C LEU A 118 5.83 2.85 -2.07
N ILE A 119 6.04 1.59 -2.38
CA ILE A 119 5.20 0.46 -1.96
C ILE A 119 6.09 -0.51 -1.19
N SER A 120 5.64 -0.95 -0.03
CA SER A 120 6.34 -1.95 0.77
C SER A 120 5.38 -3.02 1.25
N ASN A 121 5.69 -4.28 0.96
CA ASN A 121 4.83 -5.42 1.27
C ASN A 121 5.60 -6.49 2.04
N TYR A 122 4.96 -7.09 3.05
CA TYR A 122 5.35 -8.39 3.55
C TYR A 122 4.66 -9.50 2.77
N HIS A 123 5.41 -10.57 2.56
CA HIS A 123 4.91 -11.87 2.14
C HIS A 123 5.27 -12.85 3.25
N PHE A 124 4.23 -13.43 3.85
CA PHE A 124 4.38 -14.39 4.93
C PHE A 124 4.29 -15.80 4.38
N ASP A 125 5.15 -16.65 4.91
CA ASP A 125 5.22 -18.07 4.60
C ASP A 125 4.35 -18.87 5.56
N PHE A 126 3.05 -18.80 5.35
CA PHE A 126 2.10 -19.53 6.18
C PHE A 126 2.27 -21.06 6.07
N PHE A 127 2.90 -21.54 5.00
CA PHE A 127 3.08 -22.97 4.70
C PHE A 127 4.51 -23.48 4.90
N GLN A 128 5.48 -22.61 5.21
CA GLN A 128 6.91 -22.93 5.40
C GLN A 128 7.60 -23.49 4.15
N ASP A 129 7.10 -23.14 2.96
CA ASP A 129 7.59 -23.65 1.67
C ASP A 129 8.35 -22.57 0.88
N SER A 130 8.46 -21.36 1.40
CA SER A 130 9.02 -20.21 0.70
C SER A 130 10.46 -19.91 1.11
N VAL A 131 11.28 -19.60 0.12
CA VAL A 131 12.67 -19.16 0.34
C VAL A 131 12.67 -17.66 0.67
N PRO A 132 13.30 -17.25 1.78
CA PRO A 132 13.47 -15.84 2.10
C PRO A 132 14.14 -15.07 0.98
N LYS A 133 13.56 -13.92 0.64
CA LYS A 133 14.07 -13.07 -0.44
C LYS A 133 13.55 -11.65 -0.32
N ILE A 134 14.30 -10.74 -0.92
CA ILE A 134 13.86 -9.39 -1.20
C ILE A 134 13.59 -9.29 -2.70
N ARG A 135 12.35 -8.95 -3.06
CA ARG A 135 11.99 -8.61 -4.44
C ARG A 135 11.83 -7.11 -4.57
N ILE A 136 12.45 -6.54 -5.59
CA ILE A 136 12.40 -5.11 -5.89
C ILE A 136 11.88 -4.94 -7.30
N ARG A 137 10.88 -4.08 -7.42
CA ARG A 137 10.34 -3.63 -8.69
C ARG A 137 10.48 -2.12 -8.78
N ALA A 138 11.12 -1.63 -9.84
CA ALA A 138 11.31 -0.21 -10.06
C ALA A 138 10.97 0.20 -11.48
N TYR A 139 10.32 1.35 -11.61
CA TYR A 139 9.85 1.83 -12.90
C TYR A 139 9.84 3.36 -13.00
N ARG A 140 9.96 3.89 -14.22
CA ARG A 140 9.96 5.33 -14.42
C ARG A 140 8.57 5.88 -14.14
N TYR A 141 8.48 6.87 -13.25
CA TYR A 141 7.21 7.50 -12.89
C TYR A 141 6.50 8.14 -14.09
N SER A 142 7.27 8.68 -15.04
CA SER A 142 6.72 9.24 -16.29
C SER A 142 6.05 8.20 -17.20
N LEU A 143 6.49 6.93 -17.13
CA LEU A 143 5.87 5.84 -17.87
C LEU A 143 4.68 5.28 -17.10
N PHE A 144 4.78 5.16 -15.77
CA PHE A 144 3.65 4.78 -14.93
C PHE A 144 2.44 5.70 -15.13
N LYS A 145 2.64 7.02 -15.22
CA LYS A 145 1.54 7.96 -15.56
C LYS A 145 0.86 7.67 -16.89
N LYS A 146 1.59 7.11 -17.87
CA LYS A 146 0.99 6.67 -19.14
C LYS A 146 0.21 5.37 -18.98
N ASP A 147 0.59 4.51 -18.04
CA ASP A 147 -0.14 3.29 -17.71
C ASP A 147 -1.42 3.61 -16.92
N ILE A 148 -1.41 4.66 -16.09
CA ILE A 148 -2.62 5.24 -15.49
C ILE A 148 -3.53 5.81 -16.57
N GLU A 149 -3.00 6.60 -17.51
CA GLU A 149 -3.79 7.13 -18.63
C GLU A 149 -4.36 6.02 -19.53
N LEU A 150 -3.61 4.93 -19.74
CA LEU A 150 -4.12 3.77 -20.47
C LEU A 150 -5.25 3.07 -19.69
N ALA A 151 -5.09 2.87 -18.39
CA ALA A 151 -6.13 2.29 -17.55
C ALA A 151 -7.41 3.13 -17.56
N ASP A 152 -7.29 4.47 -17.55
CA ASP A 152 -8.42 5.39 -17.72
C ASP A 152 -9.11 5.23 -19.07
N GLN A 153 -8.36 5.01 -20.17
CA GLN A 153 -8.98 4.75 -21.47
C GLN A 153 -9.74 3.43 -21.47
N LEU A 154 -9.13 2.37 -20.95
CA LEU A 154 -9.75 1.04 -20.91
C LEU A 154 -10.99 1.01 -20.01
N SER A 155 -10.98 1.75 -18.89
CA SER A 155 -12.15 1.78 -17.99
C SER A 155 -13.39 2.46 -18.57
N HIS A 156 -13.24 3.25 -19.65
CA HIS A 156 -14.37 3.82 -20.39
C HIS A 156 -14.82 2.91 -21.54
N ASP A 157 -13.90 2.16 -22.13
CA ASP A 157 -14.18 1.27 -23.28
C ASP A 157 -14.83 -0.06 -22.85
N PHE A 158 -14.61 -0.47 -21.61
CA PHE A 158 -15.20 -1.67 -21.02
C PHE A 158 -16.10 -1.22 -19.86
N GLU A 159 -17.32 -1.79 -19.73
CA GLU A 159 -18.15 -1.71 -18.52
C GLU A 159 -17.46 -2.47 -17.36
N PHE A 160 -16.25 -2.04 -17.04
CA PHE A 160 -15.25 -2.87 -16.41
C PHE A 160 -15.52 -3.06 -14.92
N ASP A 161 -16.34 -2.21 -14.30
CA ASP A 161 -16.24 -2.05 -12.85
C ASP A 161 -17.45 -1.44 -12.15
N GLU A 162 -18.65 -1.93 -12.47
CA GLU A 162 -19.74 -1.91 -11.47
C GLU A 162 -19.69 -3.17 -10.58
N GLY A 163 -19.06 -4.26 -11.03
CA GLY A 163 -19.11 -5.56 -10.36
C GLY A 163 -18.28 -5.67 -9.09
N ILE A 164 -17.01 -5.22 -9.06
CA ILE A 164 -16.12 -5.48 -7.93
C ILE A 164 -16.49 -4.62 -6.72
N GLY A 165 -16.66 -3.31 -6.93
CA GLY A 165 -17.12 -2.40 -5.88
C GLY A 165 -18.47 -2.80 -5.30
N SER A 166 -19.43 -3.16 -6.17
CA SER A 166 -20.75 -3.68 -5.74
C SER A 166 -20.63 -4.99 -4.95
N ARG A 167 -19.81 -5.94 -5.42
CA ARG A 167 -19.57 -7.22 -4.71
C ARG A 167 -18.94 -7.02 -3.34
N LEU A 168 -17.93 -6.15 -3.22
CA LEU A 168 -17.28 -5.88 -1.94
C LEU A 168 -18.23 -5.17 -0.96
N ARG A 169 -19.07 -4.26 -1.45
CA ARG A 169 -20.10 -3.61 -0.64
C ARG A 169 -21.16 -4.59 -0.17
N ASN A 170 -21.66 -5.44 -1.07
CA ASN A 170 -22.63 -6.47 -0.73
C ASN A 170 -22.05 -7.48 0.27
N ASP A 171 -20.76 -7.86 0.14
CA ASP A 171 -20.08 -8.70 1.12
C ASP A 171 -20.01 -8.03 2.51
N TYR A 172 -19.75 -6.72 2.57
CA TYR A 172 -19.77 -5.98 3.83
C TYR A 172 -21.16 -5.98 4.47
N ASP A 173 -22.19 -5.62 3.70
CA ASP A 173 -23.57 -5.54 4.18
C ASP A 173 -24.05 -6.92 4.70
N ASN A 174 -23.78 -8.00 3.95
CA ASN A 174 -24.09 -9.37 4.37
C ASN A 174 -23.38 -9.77 5.68
N ARG A 175 -22.11 -9.40 5.84
CA ARG A 175 -21.35 -9.68 7.08
C ARG A 175 -21.83 -8.84 8.25
N TYR A 176 -22.30 -7.61 7.99
CA TYR A 176 -22.87 -6.74 9.00
C TYR A 176 -24.17 -7.34 9.55
N ASP A 177 -25.07 -7.76 8.66
CA ASP A 177 -26.34 -8.40 9.04
C ASP A 177 -26.09 -9.68 9.84
N ALA A 178 -25.19 -10.55 9.36
CA ALA A 178 -24.82 -11.77 10.09
C ALA A 178 -24.24 -11.49 11.50
N TYR A 179 -23.50 -10.39 11.67
CA TYR A 179 -23.00 -9.97 12.97
C TYR A 179 -24.11 -9.47 13.89
N VAL A 180 -25.04 -8.67 13.36
CA VAL A 180 -26.18 -8.14 14.12
C VAL A 180 -27.12 -9.27 14.55
N ASP A 181 -27.43 -10.20 13.65
CA ASP A 181 -28.26 -11.37 13.96
C ASP A 181 -27.66 -12.20 15.10
N HIS A 182 -26.35 -12.47 15.04
CA HIS A 182 -25.66 -13.18 16.12
C HIS A 182 -25.69 -12.42 17.45
N LEU A 183 -25.63 -11.09 17.43
CA LEU A 183 -25.79 -10.29 18.66
C LEU A 183 -27.21 -10.40 19.24
N ASN A 184 -28.23 -10.51 18.38
CA ASN A 184 -29.61 -10.68 18.81
C ASN A 184 -29.85 -12.07 19.44
N ASP A 185 -29.13 -13.09 18.96
CA ASP A 185 -29.20 -14.46 19.49
C ASP A 185 -28.50 -14.64 20.84
N LYS A 186 -27.79 -13.61 21.34
CA LYS A 186 -27.04 -13.65 22.61
C LYS A 186 -27.85 -14.28 23.74
N LYS A 187 -29.07 -13.79 23.99
CA LYS A 187 -29.86 -14.24 25.14
C LYS A 187 -30.14 -15.75 25.06
N TRP A 188 -30.63 -16.20 23.91
CA TRP A 188 -30.95 -17.61 23.68
C TRP A 188 -29.70 -18.50 23.79
N MET A 189 -28.57 -18.09 23.21
CA MET A 189 -27.32 -18.86 23.30
C MET A 189 -26.83 -19.00 24.74
N LEU A 190 -26.88 -17.91 25.54
CA LEU A 190 -26.46 -17.96 26.94
C LEU A 190 -27.40 -18.83 27.79
N GLU A 191 -28.71 -18.75 27.57
CA GLU A 191 -29.72 -19.56 28.27
C GLU A 191 -29.59 -21.06 27.97
N ASN A 192 -29.06 -21.43 26.80
CA ASN A 192 -28.83 -22.81 26.38
C ASN A 192 -27.37 -23.28 26.62
N GLY A 193 -26.59 -22.57 27.44
CA GLY A 193 -25.23 -22.99 27.82
C GLY A 193 -24.17 -22.82 26.73
N MET A 194 -24.46 -22.10 25.65
CA MET A 194 -23.56 -21.87 24.50
C MET A 194 -22.67 -20.64 24.68
N ASN A 195 -22.23 -20.36 25.91
CA ASN A 195 -21.48 -19.14 26.26
C ASN A 195 -20.21 -18.98 25.43
N GLU A 196 -19.36 -20.00 25.41
CA GLU A 196 -18.08 -19.96 24.71
C GLU A 196 -18.28 -19.81 23.19
N SER A 197 -19.19 -20.60 22.62
CA SER A 197 -19.55 -20.52 21.21
C SER A 197 -20.05 -19.12 20.81
N PHE A 198 -20.86 -18.47 21.65
CA PHE A 198 -21.32 -17.11 21.39
C PHE A 198 -20.15 -16.13 21.26
N TYR A 199 -19.21 -16.12 22.21
CA TYR A 199 -18.10 -15.16 22.21
C TYR A 199 -17.10 -15.40 21.09
N GLN A 200 -16.84 -16.66 20.74
CA GLN A 200 -15.93 -16.99 19.65
C GLN A 200 -16.53 -16.69 18.29
N THR A 201 -17.79 -17.05 18.05
CA THR A 201 -18.51 -16.68 16.82
C THR A 201 -18.62 -15.16 16.70
N LYS A 202 -18.91 -14.45 17.80
CA LYS A 202 -18.93 -12.97 17.81
C LYS A 202 -17.57 -12.40 17.40
N ARG A 203 -16.47 -12.93 17.94
CA ARG A 203 -15.12 -12.49 17.60
C ARG A 203 -14.79 -12.74 16.13
N TYR A 204 -15.12 -13.94 15.63
CA TYR A 204 -14.91 -14.33 14.24
C TYR A 204 -15.70 -13.44 13.27
N GLN A 205 -17.00 -13.25 13.52
CA GLN A 205 -17.84 -12.39 12.68
C GLN A 205 -17.39 -10.94 12.73
N LEU A 206 -17.00 -10.42 13.90
CA LEU A 206 -16.44 -9.07 13.99
C LEU A 206 -15.14 -8.94 13.19
N GLN A 207 -14.23 -9.91 13.29
CA GLN A 207 -13.00 -9.93 12.49
C GLN A 207 -13.30 -9.98 10.99
N SER A 208 -14.24 -10.82 10.57
CA SER A 208 -14.69 -10.95 9.18
C SER A 208 -15.33 -9.66 8.67
N LEU A 209 -16.13 -8.99 9.49
CA LEU A 209 -16.72 -7.69 9.18
C LEU A 209 -15.66 -6.60 9.04
N GLN A 210 -14.65 -6.59 9.92
CA GLN A 210 -13.51 -5.67 9.83
C GLN A 210 -12.69 -5.91 8.56
N GLU A 211 -12.42 -7.17 8.19
CA GLU A 211 -11.75 -7.52 6.94
C GLU A 211 -12.51 -6.97 5.73
N SER A 212 -13.82 -7.22 5.65
CA SER A 212 -14.65 -6.76 4.52
C SER A 212 -14.76 -5.25 4.46
N TYR A 213 -14.85 -4.59 5.63
CA TYR A 213 -14.75 -3.13 5.73
C TYR A 213 -13.42 -2.63 5.15
N LEU A 214 -12.29 -3.21 5.57
CA LEU A 214 -10.97 -2.77 5.12
C LEU A 214 -10.73 -3.02 3.62
N LYS A 215 -11.36 -4.05 3.04
CA LYS A 215 -11.32 -4.33 1.59
C LYS A 215 -12.18 -3.36 0.78
N SER A 216 -13.44 -3.17 1.18
CA SER A 216 -14.39 -2.31 0.45
C SER A 216 -14.01 -0.83 0.47
N HIS A 217 -13.19 -0.42 1.43
CA HIS A 217 -12.75 0.96 1.61
C HIS A 217 -11.28 1.21 1.25
N ALA A 218 -10.62 0.22 0.63
CA ALA A 218 -9.26 0.38 0.15
C ALA A 218 -9.19 1.38 -1.01
N ILE A 219 -8.09 2.13 -1.07
CA ILE A 219 -7.79 2.97 -2.24
C ILE A 219 -7.60 2.10 -3.47
N THR A 220 -8.23 2.51 -4.56
CA THR A 220 -8.25 1.81 -5.84
C THR A 220 -7.47 2.56 -6.91
N TYR A 221 -7.23 1.90 -8.05
CA TYR A 221 -6.65 2.56 -9.22
C TYR A 221 -7.49 3.72 -9.74
N LYS A 222 -8.82 3.71 -9.52
CA LYS A 222 -9.73 4.81 -9.91
C LYS A 222 -9.39 6.10 -9.17
N ASP A 223 -9.00 6.01 -7.90
CA ASP A 223 -8.56 7.17 -7.12
C ASP A 223 -7.29 7.79 -7.72
N LEU A 224 -6.39 6.96 -8.25
CA LEU A 224 -5.25 7.46 -9.03
C LEU A 224 -5.68 8.16 -10.31
N LEU A 225 -6.71 7.66 -11.01
CA LEU A 225 -7.22 8.33 -12.21
C LEU A 225 -7.66 9.75 -11.88
N TYR A 226 -8.43 9.94 -10.80
CA TYR A 226 -8.91 11.25 -10.36
C TYR A 226 -7.75 12.18 -9.96
N ILE A 227 -6.74 11.66 -9.24
CA ILE A 227 -5.56 12.44 -8.84
C ILE A 227 -4.72 12.88 -10.05
N PHE A 228 -4.57 12.01 -11.05
CA PHE A 228 -3.67 12.23 -12.19
C PHE A 228 -4.36 12.79 -13.44
N GLN A 229 -5.68 12.99 -13.40
CA GLN A 229 -6.47 13.35 -14.58
C GLN A 229 -5.94 14.58 -15.32
N SER A 230 -5.53 15.61 -14.59
CA SER A 230 -4.97 16.86 -15.14
C SER A 230 -3.62 16.68 -15.84
N SER A 231 -2.94 15.55 -15.60
CA SER A 231 -1.64 15.22 -16.20
C SER A 231 -1.75 14.41 -17.49
N PHE A 232 -2.94 13.86 -17.80
CA PHE A 232 -3.16 13.03 -18.99
C PHE A 232 -3.00 13.84 -20.27
N LYS A 233 -2.42 13.23 -21.30
CA LYS A 233 -2.17 13.88 -22.59
C LYS A 233 -3.46 14.40 -23.21
N LYS A 234 -4.55 13.61 -23.17
CA LYS A 234 -5.86 14.02 -23.70
C LYS A 234 -6.46 15.25 -23.01
N ASN A 235 -6.09 15.47 -21.74
CA ASN A 235 -6.64 16.56 -20.92
C ASN A 235 -5.81 17.85 -20.96
N LYS A 236 -4.63 17.84 -21.60
CA LYS A 236 -3.76 19.02 -21.67
C LYS A 236 -4.40 20.22 -22.36
N ILE A 237 -5.31 19.98 -23.31
CA ILE A 237 -6.05 21.05 -24.02
C ILE A 237 -6.96 21.85 -23.07
N TYR A 238 -7.46 21.21 -22.00
CA TYR A 238 -8.32 21.82 -21.01
C TYR A 238 -7.56 22.39 -19.81
N LYS A 239 -6.21 22.37 -19.82
CA LYS A 239 -5.39 22.75 -18.66
C LYS A 239 -5.69 24.16 -18.15
N ASN A 240 -6.08 25.07 -19.04
CA ASN A 240 -6.38 26.46 -18.70
C ASN A 240 -7.88 26.74 -18.53
N ASP A 241 -8.75 25.77 -18.86
CA ASP A 241 -10.20 25.91 -18.77
C ASP A 241 -10.66 25.93 -17.30
N PRO A 242 -11.35 27.00 -16.84
CA PRO A 242 -11.82 27.11 -15.46
C PRO A 242 -12.80 26.01 -15.03
N GLU A 243 -13.66 25.53 -15.93
CA GLU A 243 -14.66 24.51 -15.60
C GLU A 243 -14.01 23.15 -15.43
N PHE A 244 -13.09 22.77 -16.31
CA PHE A 244 -12.32 21.53 -16.14
C PHE A 244 -11.44 21.55 -14.89
N LYS A 245 -10.86 22.71 -14.54
CA LYS A 245 -10.14 22.85 -13.27
C LYS A 245 -11.03 22.58 -12.06
N LYS A 246 -12.27 23.10 -12.06
CA LYS A 246 -13.25 22.82 -10.99
C LYS A 246 -13.61 21.33 -10.94
N ILE A 247 -13.84 20.70 -12.10
CA ILE A 247 -14.16 19.27 -12.18
C ILE A 247 -12.99 18.42 -11.63
N TRP A 248 -11.76 18.67 -12.08
CA TRP A 248 -10.60 17.92 -11.58
C TRP A 248 -10.35 18.14 -10.11
N LYS A 249 -10.57 19.37 -9.62
CA LYS A 249 -10.53 19.65 -8.20
C LYS A 249 -11.59 18.85 -7.45
N ALA A 250 -12.84 18.87 -7.90
CA ALA A 250 -13.93 18.11 -7.27
C ALA A 250 -13.65 16.60 -7.26
N LEU A 251 -13.13 16.04 -8.36
CA LEU A 251 -12.76 14.62 -8.44
C LEU A 251 -11.60 14.27 -7.50
N LYS A 252 -10.57 15.12 -7.43
CA LYS A 252 -9.50 14.97 -6.44
C LYS A 252 -10.09 15.05 -5.02
N ASP A 253 -10.92 16.04 -4.75
CA ASP A 253 -11.51 16.26 -3.43
C ASP A 253 -12.40 15.07 -3.03
N LEU A 254 -13.12 14.44 -3.97
CA LEU A 254 -13.90 13.22 -3.72
C LEU A 254 -13.02 12.05 -3.21
N THR A 255 -11.81 11.88 -3.74
CA THR A 255 -10.88 10.85 -3.22
C THR A 255 -10.49 11.12 -1.76
N THR A 256 -10.35 12.39 -1.39
CA THR A 256 -9.93 12.82 -0.05
C THR A 256 -11.10 12.98 0.93
N LEU A 257 -12.32 13.20 0.43
CA LEU A 257 -13.55 13.35 1.24
C LEU A 257 -14.22 12.01 1.57
N SER A 258 -13.63 10.89 1.17
CA SER A 258 -14.11 9.57 1.59
C SER A 258 -14.22 9.52 3.13
N PHE A 259 -15.26 8.83 3.64
CA PHE A 259 -15.50 8.75 5.08
C PHE A 259 -14.40 8.00 5.86
N ASN A 260 -13.45 7.40 5.14
CA ASN A 260 -12.31 6.65 5.66
C ASN A 260 -11.00 7.41 5.60
N THR A 261 -11.02 8.62 5.04
CA THR A 261 -9.82 9.46 5.00
C THR A 261 -9.56 10.06 6.37
N ILE A 262 -8.31 9.99 6.80
CA ILE A 262 -7.78 10.70 7.96
C ILE A 262 -6.93 11.84 7.41
N ALA A 263 -7.52 13.03 7.28
CA ALA A 263 -6.83 14.22 6.79
C ALA A 263 -5.91 14.78 7.88
N LEU A 264 -4.59 14.73 7.64
CA LEU A 264 -3.56 15.08 8.63
C LEU A 264 -3.02 16.51 8.46
N GLY A 265 -3.37 17.18 7.37
CA GLY A 265 -2.82 18.50 7.02
C GLY A 265 -1.39 18.41 6.48
N GLY A 266 -0.60 19.47 6.65
CA GLY A 266 0.76 19.56 6.12
C GLY A 266 1.78 18.69 6.88
N ALA A 267 2.84 18.25 6.19
CA ALA A 267 3.99 17.62 6.83
C ALA A 267 4.77 18.66 7.66
N PRO A 268 5.46 18.27 8.75
CA PRO A 268 6.30 19.21 9.50
C PRO A 268 7.47 19.67 8.62
N ILE A 269 7.65 20.99 8.52
CA ILE A 269 8.62 21.63 7.62
C ILE A 269 9.83 22.14 8.42
N ALA A 270 9.62 22.56 9.67
CA ALA A 270 10.65 23.10 10.55
C ALA A 270 11.02 22.17 11.72
N SER A 271 12.23 22.35 12.25
CA SER A 271 12.67 21.68 13.48
C SER A 271 11.78 22.08 14.65
N GLY A 272 11.22 21.10 15.36
CA GLY A 272 10.26 21.31 16.46
C GLY A 272 8.79 21.10 16.07
N GLU A 273 8.41 21.28 14.80
CA GLU A 273 7.02 21.06 14.33
C GLU A 273 6.61 19.59 14.39
N SER A 274 7.59 18.67 14.39
CA SER A 274 7.34 17.23 14.51
C SER A 274 6.54 16.86 15.76
N LYS A 275 6.69 17.59 16.87
CA LYS A 275 5.90 17.33 18.09
C LYS A 275 4.43 17.71 17.89
N VAL A 276 4.19 18.91 17.39
CA VAL A 276 2.84 19.42 17.08
C VAL A 276 2.15 18.53 16.04
N PHE A 277 2.88 18.12 15.00
CA PHE A 277 2.36 17.18 14.00
C PHE A 277 1.94 15.85 14.63
N LYS A 278 2.77 15.28 15.52
CA LYS A 278 2.45 14.02 16.22
C LYS A 278 1.23 14.16 17.13
N GLU A 279 1.10 15.28 17.83
CA GLU A 279 -0.07 15.57 18.68
C GLU A 279 -1.34 15.67 17.84
N ASN A 280 -1.32 16.44 16.75
CA ASN A 280 -2.45 16.59 15.83
C ASN A 280 -2.84 15.25 15.18
N LEU A 281 -1.84 14.48 14.71
CA LEU A 281 -2.05 13.14 14.19
C LEU A 281 -2.69 12.24 15.25
N GLY A 282 -2.24 12.31 16.50
CA GLY A 282 -2.84 11.58 17.61
C GLY A 282 -4.31 11.92 17.83
N VAL A 283 -4.68 13.21 17.78
CA VAL A 283 -6.07 13.66 17.85
C VAL A 283 -6.90 13.09 16.70
N LYS A 284 -6.42 13.21 15.46
CA LYS A 284 -7.13 12.72 14.26
C LYS A 284 -7.31 11.20 14.24
N LEU A 285 -6.32 10.44 14.69
CA LEU A 285 -6.43 8.99 14.83
C LEU A 285 -7.48 8.60 15.89
N ASN A 286 -7.54 9.33 17.01
CA ASN A 286 -8.56 9.08 18.05
C ASN A 286 -9.97 9.51 17.62
N GLU A 287 -10.11 10.60 16.87
CA GLU A 287 -11.38 10.99 16.23
C GLU A 287 -11.87 9.88 15.28
N PHE A 288 -10.99 9.37 14.42
CA PHE A 288 -11.29 8.28 13.50
C PHE A 288 -11.74 7.01 14.26
N LYS A 289 -11.00 6.63 15.30
CA LYS A 289 -11.34 5.49 16.18
C LYS A 289 -12.71 5.64 16.84
N SER A 290 -13.05 6.86 17.26
CA SER A 290 -14.33 7.17 17.89
C SER A 290 -15.51 7.12 16.90
N LYS A 291 -15.26 7.53 15.66
CA LYS A 291 -16.24 7.48 14.56
C LYS A 291 -16.50 6.04 14.08
N HIS A 292 -15.46 5.22 14.04
CA HIS A 292 -15.49 3.87 13.45
C HIS A 292 -15.45 2.77 14.50
N LYS A 293 -16.38 2.81 15.46
CA LYS A 293 -16.38 1.91 16.63
C LYS A 293 -16.36 0.42 16.27
N ILE A 294 -16.96 0.04 15.14
CA ILE A 294 -17.01 -1.36 14.69
C ILE A 294 -15.62 -1.90 14.30
N LEU A 295 -14.70 -1.00 13.92
CA LEU A 295 -13.35 -1.35 13.54
C LEU A 295 -12.41 -1.52 14.75
N PHE A 296 -12.82 -1.06 15.94
CA PHE A 296 -11.95 -1.02 17.12
C PHE A 296 -12.53 -1.79 18.31
N PRO A 297 -11.71 -2.60 19.03
CA PRO A 297 -10.29 -2.88 18.76
C PRO A 297 -10.11 -3.64 17.43
N LEU A 298 -8.95 -3.44 16.80
CA LEU A 298 -8.61 -4.17 15.57
C LEU A 298 -8.41 -5.65 15.90
N LEU A 299 -9.12 -6.51 15.17
CA LEU A 299 -8.99 -7.96 15.18
C LEU A 299 -8.36 -8.48 13.88
N TYR A 300 -8.01 -7.57 12.97
CA TYR A 300 -7.43 -7.89 11.67
C TYR A 300 -6.22 -6.99 11.36
N PRO A 301 -5.14 -7.51 10.74
CA PRO A 301 -4.00 -6.71 10.29
C PRO A 301 -4.40 -5.64 9.27
N ILE A 302 -3.70 -4.52 9.26
CA ILE A 302 -4.04 -3.39 8.38
C ILE A 302 -2.91 -3.06 7.41
N GLY A 303 -3.30 -2.61 6.23
CA GLY A 303 -2.46 -1.93 5.26
C GLY A 303 -2.64 -0.42 5.38
N ILE A 304 -1.63 0.35 4.94
CA ILE A 304 -1.66 1.81 5.01
C ILE A 304 -1.42 2.43 3.64
N THR A 305 -2.30 3.34 3.22
CA THR A 305 -2.07 4.18 2.03
C THR A 305 -1.99 5.64 2.44
N VAL A 306 -0.95 6.33 1.98
CA VAL A 306 -0.77 7.77 2.22
C VAL A 306 -0.71 8.50 0.89
N PHE A 307 -1.60 9.47 0.71
CA PHE A 307 -1.49 10.47 -0.35
C PHE A 307 -0.77 11.71 0.18
N TYR A 308 0.39 12.01 -0.39
CA TYR A 308 1.23 13.12 0.06
C TYR A 308 1.38 14.17 -1.02
N THR A 309 0.81 15.35 -0.80
CA THR A 309 1.14 16.56 -1.56
C THR A 309 2.31 17.23 -0.83
N PRO A 310 3.53 17.26 -1.40
CA PRO A 310 4.68 17.86 -0.72
C PRO A 310 4.47 19.36 -0.50
N PRO A 311 5.01 19.96 0.57
CA PRO A 311 5.02 21.41 0.75
C PRO A 311 5.77 22.10 -0.41
N ALA A 312 5.52 23.40 -0.59
CA ALA A 312 6.16 24.17 -1.66
C ALA A 312 7.70 24.27 -1.49
N ARG A 313 8.18 24.14 -0.24
CA ARG A 313 9.60 24.15 0.13
C ARG A 313 9.86 23.04 1.15
N ASN A 314 11.08 22.50 1.16
CA ASN A 314 11.54 21.46 2.11
C ASN A 314 10.62 20.23 2.14
N ALA A 315 10.37 19.65 0.96
CA ALA A 315 9.62 18.40 0.86
C ALA A 315 10.37 17.28 1.61
N GLN A 316 9.62 16.44 2.31
CA GLN A 316 10.17 15.27 2.97
C GLN A 316 10.18 14.08 2.02
N ASP A 317 11.20 13.24 2.14
CA ASP A 317 11.24 11.95 1.48
C ASP A 317 10.14 11.03 1.99
N LEU A 318 9.65 10.13 1.13
CA LEU A 318 8.48 9.30 1.45
C LEU A 318 8.76 8.31 2.59
N ASP A 319 9.97 7.79 2.70
CA ASP A 319 10.40 6.90 3.78
C ASP A 319 10.51 7.62 5.13
N ASN A 320 10.97 8.87 5.14
CA ASN A 320 10.97 9.72 6.32
C ASN A 320 9.54 10.01 6.79
N LEU A 321 8.61 10.25 5.85
CA LEU A 321 7.19 10.39 6.15
C LEU A 321 6.60 9.10 6.75
N ALA A 322 6.95 7.93 6.21
CA ALA A 322 6.55 6.63 6.74
C ALA A 322 7.01 6.45 8.21
N ARG A 323 8.26 6.85 8.51
CA ARG A 323 8.81 6.80 9.87
C ARG A 323 8.12 7.72 10.86
N LEU A 324 7.47 8.78 10.39
CA LEU A 324 6.72 9.71 11.21
C LEU A 324 5.31 9.20 11.52
N ILE A 325 4.60 8.71 10.49
CA ILE A 325 3.18 8.35 10.56
C ILE A 325 2.96 6.96 11.16
N ILE A 326 3.65 5.94 10.64
CA ILE A 326 3.38 4.53 10.94
C ILE A 326 3.53 4.18 12.44
N PRO A 327 4.55 4.67 13.18
CA PRO A 327 4.63 4.39 14.62
C PRO A 327 3.41 4.86 15.40
N LEU A 328 2.87 6.05 15.09
CA LEU A 328 1.71 6.58 15.82
C LEU A 328 0.43 5.79 15.53
N ILE A 329 0.27 5.29 14.30
CA ILE A 329 -0.82 4.37 13.96
C ILE A 329 -0.69 3.09 14.79
N ILE A 330 0.52 2.52 14.87
CA ILE A 330 0.77 1.33 15.69
C ILE A 330 0.39 1.58 17.14
N ASP A 331 0.82 2.71 17.71
CA ASP A 331 0.59 3.02 19.12
C ASP A 331 -0.90 3.25 19.45
N ILE A 332 -1.67 3.85 18.54
CA ILE A 332 -3.08 4.24 18.79
C ILE A 332 -4.08 3.15 18.35
N PHE A 333 -3.85 2.54 17.19
CA PHE A 333 -4.74 1.52 16.61
C PHE A 333 -4.41 0.12 17.11
N ASN A 334 -3.13 -0.15 17.44
CA ASN A 334 -2.66 -1.41 17.98
C ASN A 334 -3.18 -2.65 17.20
N PRO A 335 -2.86 -2.76 15.89
CA PRO A 335 -3.31 -3.89 15.08
C PRO A 335 -2.76 -5.22 15.63
N PRO A 336 -3.50 -6.34 15.48
CA PRO A 336 -3.08 -7.61 16.04
C PRO A 336 -1.85 -8.18 15.32
N SER A 337 -1.05 -8.98 16.02
CA SER A 337 0.10 -9.70 15.43
C SER A 337 -0.24 -11.10 14.90
N SER A 338 -1.52 -11.42 14.76
CA SER A 338 -2.00 -12.67 14.21
C SER A 338 -3.36 -12.48 13.54
N THR A 339 -3.64 -13.31 12.54
CA THR A 339 -4.97 -13.49 11.94
C THR A 339 -5.71 -14.68 12.54
N ASN A 340 -5.04 -15.51 13.35
CA ASN A 340 -5.55 -16.82 13.78
C ASN A 340 -6.80 -16.69 14.66
N THR A 341 -7.95 -16.84 14.01
CA THR A 341 -9.22 -17.25 14.62
C THR A 341 -9.25 -18.76 14.86
N SER A 342 -8.37 -19.53 14.21
CA SER A 342 -8.28 -20.99 14.26
C SER A 342 -8.03 -21.54 15.67
N GLN A 343 -7.16 -20.88 16.47
CA GLN A 343 -6.93 -21.26 17.87
C GLN A 343 -8.21 -21.16 18.69
N ALA A 344 -8.91 -20.04 18.51
CA ALA A 344 -10.15 -19.72 19.20
C ALA A 344 -11.27 -20.72 18.86
N ILE A 345 -11.32 -21.25 17.63
CA ILE A 345 -12.28 -22.28 17.22
C ILE A 345 -11.85 -23.67 17.73
N ALA A 346 -10.55 -23.97 17.71
CA ALA A 346 -9.99 -25.22 18.22
C ALA A 346 -10.23 -25.38 19.74
N ASP A 347 -10.18 -24.28 20.49
CA ASP A 347 -10.48 -24.26 21.92
C ASP A 347 -11.94 -24.63 22.23
N VAL A 348 -12.90 -24.30 21.33
CA VAL A 348 -14.34 -24.61 21.50
C VAL A 348 -14.70 -25.99 21.00
N PHE A 349 -14.07 -26.41 19.91
CA PHE A 349 -14.32 -27.69 19.25
C PHE A 349 -13.02 -28.50 19.20
N PRO A 350 -12.49 -28.97 20.35
CA PRO A 350 -11.22 -29.70 20.40
C PRO A 350 -11.22 -30.99 19.58
N GLN A 351 -12.41 -31.53 19.28
CA GLN A 351 -12.60 -32.67 18.38
C GLN A 351 -12.36 -32.33 16.90
N LEU A 352 -12.46 -31.06 16.50
CA LEU A 352 -12.02 -30.61 15.19
C LEU A 352 -10.49 -30.50 15.27
N LYS A 353 -9.79 -31.43 14.61
CA LYS A 353 -8.37 -31.24 14.30
C LYS A 353 -8.24 -30.07 13.33
N ILE A 354 -8.28 -28.86 13.86
CA ILE A 354 -7.97 -27.66 13.09
C ILE A 354 -6.46 -27.61 13.04
N GLU A 355 -5.89 -28.03 11.91
CA GLU A 355 -4.49 -27.76 11.62
C GLU A 355 -4.29 -26.24 11.76
N GLU A 356 -3.32 -25.83 12.58
CA GLU A 356 -2.96 -24.42 12.73
C GLU A 356 -2.54 -23.89 11.35
N TYR A 357 -3.48 -23.25 10.64
CA TYR A 357 -3.19 -22.56 9.39
C TYR A 357 -2.30 -21.35 9.71
N GLY A 358 -1.07 -21.37 9.23
CA GLY A 358 -0.10 -20.29 9.41
C GLY A 358 0.71 -20.38 10.70
N LYS A 359 1.84 -21.09 10.63
CA LYS A 359 2.81 -21.15 11.74
C LYS A 359 3.55 -19.82 11.98
N GLN A 360 3.73 -19.03 10.93
CA GLN A 360 4.51 -17.81 11.01
C GLN A 360 3.73 -16.67 11.68
N LYS A 361 4.34 -16.07 12.71
CA LYS A 361 3.75 -14.93 13.41
C LYS A 361 4.04 -13.61 12.70
N LEU A 362 3.03 -12.74 12.59
CA LEU A 362 3.17 -11.41 12.01
C LEU A 362 4.05 -10.50 12.89
N PRO A 363 4.54 -9.35 12.36
CA PRO A 363 5.21 -8.34 13.16
C PRO A 363 4.42 -7.97 14.40
N LYS A 364 5.14 -7.61 15.48
CA LYS A 364 4.54 -7.02 16.67
C LYS A 364 3.85 -5.71 16.25
N ASN A 365 2.52 -5.74 16.23
CA ASN A 365 1.60 -4.72 15.71
C ASN A 365 1.58 -4.67 14.17
N ALA A 366 0.82 -5.61 13.56
CA ALA A 366 0.92 -5.96 12.15
C ALA A 366 0.35 -4.90 11.19
N ILE A 367 1.19 -3.92 10.87
CA ILE A 367 1.11 -3.22 9.58
C ILE A 367 1.98 -4.00 8.61
N THR A 368 1.31 -4.76 7.74
CA THR A 368 1.93 -5.77 6.86
C THR A 368 2.26 -5.20 5.48
N ASN A 369 1.60 -4.12 5.09
CA ASN A 369 1.92 -3.37 3.88
C ASN A 369 1.71 -1.87 4.10
N TYR A 370 2.45 -1.06 3.35
CA TYR A 370 2.12 0.35 3.19
C TYR A 370 2.54 0.88 1.83
N GLN A 371 1.85 1.93 1.38
CA GLN A 371 2.17 2.64 0.17
C GLN A 371 2.02 4.15 0.37
N ILE A 372 2.94 4.92 -0.21
CA ILE A 372 2.94 6.38 -0.16
C ILE A 372 3.03 6.90 -1.58
N VAL A 373 2.01 7.65 -1.98
CA VAL A 373 1.87 8.20 -3.33
C VAL A 373 2.14 9.71 -3.24
N ASN A 374 3.14 10.17 -3.98
CA ASN A 374 3.40 11.60 -4.15
C ASN A 374 2.39 12.18 -5.16
N ARG A 375 1.54 13.10 -4.67
CA ARG A 375 0.56 13.82 -5.47
C ARG A 375 1.23 15.01 -6.14
N PRO A 376 1.04 15.19 -7.46
CA PRO A 376 1.51 16.39 -8.14
C PRO A 376 0.94 17.66 -7.51
N ARG A 377 1.79 18.67 -7.27
CA ARG A 377 1.32 20.01 -6.89
C ARG A 377 0.65 20.69 -8.08
N ASN A 378 -0.44 21.40 -7.80
CA ASN A 378 -1.08 22.35 -8.70
C ASN A 378 -1.10 23.76 -8.04
N ASN A 379 -1.60 24.76 -8.76
CA ASN A 379 -1.63 26.14 -8.26
C ASN A 379 -2.51 26.30 -7.00
N ASP A 380 -3.48 25.41 -6.80
CA ASP A 380 -4.40 25.43 -5.66
C ASP A 380 -3.92 24.58 -4.48
N SER A 381 -2.75 23.93 -4.60
CA SER A 381 -2.21 23.05 -3.57
C SER A 381 -1.77 23.85 -2.33
N PRO A 382 -2.11 23.41 -1.11
CA PRO A 382 -1.70 24.10 0.12
C PRO A 382 -0.18 24.33 0.16
N GLN A 383 0.24 25.50 0.64
CA GLN A 383 1.67 25.85 0.74
C GLN A 383 2.42 24.90 1.67
N VAL A 384 1.78 24.51 2.77
CA VAL A 384 2.31 23.57 3.77
C VAL A 384 2.22 22.10 3.33
N GLY A 385 1.68 21.83 2.14
CA GLY A 385 1.41 20.48 1.69
C GLY A 385 0.17 19.87 2.36
N GLU A 386 -0.06 18.59 2.09
CA GLU A 386 -1.26 17.88 2.53
C GLU A 386 -0.99 16.37 2.58
N ILE A 387 -1.34 15.74 3.68
CA ILE A 387 -1.23 14.30 3.91
C ILE A 387 -2.61 13.75 4.20
N ASP A 388 -3.05 12.81 3.37
CA ASP A 388 -4.26 12.04 3.57
C ASP A 388 -3.90 10.58 3.81
N LEU A 389 -4.42 10.03 4.89
CA LEU A 389 -4.15 8.67 5.33
C LEU A 389 -5.40 7.80 5.18
N PHE A 390 -5.19 6.59 4.67
CA PHE A 390 -6.22 5.56 4.50
C PHE A 390 -5.71 4.26 5.12
N ILE A 391 -6.62 3.52 5.74
CA ILE A 391 -6.38 2.17 6.22
C ILE A 391 -7.09 1.18 5.31
N SER A 392 -6.44 0.07 5.04
CA SER A 392 -6.94 -0.97 4.14
C SER A 392 -6.63 -2.35 4.69
N ASP A 393 -6.99 -3.37 3.94
CA ASP A 393 -6.66 -4.76 4.25
C ASP A 393 -5.13 -4.98 4.28
N GLY A 394 -4.61 -5.47 5.42
CA GLY A 394 -3.21 -5.82 5.58
C GLY A 394 -2.79 -7.12 4.88
N MET A 395 -3.70 -8.05 4.73
CA MET A 395 -3.43 -9.38 4.18
C MET A 395 -3.50 -9.40 2.65
N ASN A 396 -4.14 -8.41 2.03
CA ASN A 396 -4.20 -8.29 0.57
C ASN A 396 -3.03 -7.50 -0.04
N PHE A 397 -1.79 -7.91 0.27
CA PHE A 397 -0.57 -7.24 -0.21
C PHE A 397 -0.37 -7.31 -1.74
N HIS A 398 -1.03 -8.25 -2.41
CA HIS A 398 -1.03 -8.35 -3.87
C HIS A 398 -1.84 -7.22 -4.53
N TYR A 399 -2.75 -6.56 -3.80
CA TYR A 399 -3.67 -5.56 -4.34
C TYR A 399 -3.20 -4.12 -4.12
N ASN A 400 -1.90 -3.88 -4.30
CA ASN A 400 -1.36 -2.51 -4.27
C ASN A 400 -1.69 -1.74 -5.55
N LEU A 401 -1.57 -0.41 -5.49
CA LEU A 401 -1.99 0.48 -6.57
C LEU A 401 -1.28 0.24 -7.91
N TRP A 402 -0.02 -0.21 -7.88
CA TRP A 402 0.72 -0.53 -9.10
C TRP A 402 0.13 -1.79 -9.75
N ASN A 403 -0.04 -2.86 -8.96
CA ASN A 403 -0.63 -4.10 -9.47
C ASN A 403 -2.05 -3.90 -10.01
N GLN A 404 -2.88 -3.08 -9.35
CA GLN A 404 -4.22 -2.76 -9.86
C GLN A 404 -4.16 -2.10 -11.25
N ILE A 405 -3.24 -1.16 -11.47
CA ILE A 405 -3.03 -0.54 -12.79
C ILE A 405 -2.54 -1.56 -13.81
N ASP A 406 -1.63 -2.45 -13.44
CA ASP A 406 -1.17 -3.51 -14.35
C ASP A 406 -2.31 -4.46 -14.74
N SER A 407 -3.13 -4.90 -13.77
CA SER A 407 -4.27 -5.78 -14.00
C SER A 407 -5.29 -5.16 -14.96
N VAL A 408 -5.64 -3.88 -14.80
CA VAL A 408 -6.52 -3.18 -15.76
C VAL A 408 -5.89 -3.12 -17.15
N ASN A 409 -4.57 -2.92 -17.22
CA ASN A 409 -3.86 -2.87 -18.49
C ASN A 409 -3.65 -4.25 -19.13
N GLU A 410 -3.80 -5.37 -18.42
CA GLU A 410 -3.76 -6.74 -18.98
C GLU A 410 -4.91 -7.02 -19.94
N TYR A 411 -6.06 -6.35 -19.80
CA TYR A 411 -7.20 -6.52 -20.71
C TYR A 411 -6.96 -6.06 -22.15
N ILE A 412 -5.86 -5.34 -22.39
CA ILE A 412 -5.46 -4.98 -23.75
C ILE A 412 -4.80 -6.14 -24.51
N GLU A 413 -4.32 -7.16 -23.79
CA GLU A 413 -3.74 -8.39 -24.32
C GLU A 413 -4.82 -9.27 -24.97
#